data_AF-A0A2P5M1Z1-F1
#
_entry.id   AF-A0A2P5M1Z1-F1
#
_cell.length_a   1.000
_cell.length_b   1.000
_cell.length_c   1.000
_cell.angle_alpha   90.00
_cell.angle_beta   90.00
_cell.angle_gamma   90.00
#
_symmetry.space_group_name_H-M   'P 1'
#
loop_
_entity.id
_entity.type
_entity.pdbx_description
1 polymer ?
#
loop_
_entity_poly.entity_id
_entity_poly.type
_entity_poly.pdbx_seq_one_letter_code
_entity_poly.pdbx_strand_id
1 'polypeptide(L)'
;MNLFQFFTRHLKWCLIVVRFTKITEKPVLKKLYKVFAVLLAGFAGGAITPWGLGWLRSVQVSAPSDAISIANTYIVFTTIIFVGVTVILAIAGYVFTQQFSATKQSQESQLLDELKEKVKSDERIGIALANAILDNSDVKRHLDETLLSKVDELIQARLADSKAAANQATQEAGAIESLASQLKPNGE
;
A
#
# COMPACT_ATOMS: atom_id res chain seq x y z
N MET A 1 -41.67 -22.06 8.94
CA MET A 1 -40.84 -20.84 8.88
C MET A 1 -41.06 -20.21 7.51
N ASN A 2 -41.74 -19.05 7.47
CA ASN A 2 -42.36 -18.54 6.24
C ASN A 2 -41.34 -18.05 5.21
N LEU A 3 -41.53 -18.48 3.96
CA LEU A 3 -40.72 -18.17 2.77
C LEU A 3 -40.46 -16.65 2.58
N PHE A 4 -41.37 -15.82 3.09
CA PHE A 4 -41.28 -14.36 3.11
C PHE A 4 -40.12 -13.83 4.00
N GLN A 5 -39.79 -14.51 5.10
CA GLN A 5 -38.63 -14.17 5.92
C GLN A 5 -37.29 -14.59 5.28
N PHE A 6 -37.30 -15.63 4.45
CA PHE A 6 -36.11 -16.06 3.71
C PHE A 6 -35.78 -15.05 2.59
N PHE A 7 -36.78 -14.58 1.84
CA PHE A 7 -36.60 -13.62 0.77
C PHE A 7 -36.16 -12.24 1.28
N THR A 8 -36.73 -11.77 2.39
CA THR A 8 -36.33 -10.48 3.00
C THR A 8 -34.92 -10.52 3.61
N ARG A 9 -34.45 -11.67 4.12
CA ARG A 9 -33.04 -11.85 4.54
C ARG A 9 -32.07 -11.86 3.36
N HIS A 10 -32.44 -12.50 2.25
CA HIS A 10 -31.61 -12.49 1.02
C HIS A 10 -31.58 -11.12 0.33
N LEU A 11 -32.68 -10.38 0.32
CA LEU A 11 -32.72 -9.01 -0.23
C LEU A 11 -31.88 -8.04 0.61
N LYS A 12 -31.87 -8.19 1.95
CA LYS A 12 -30.96 -7.45 2.83
C LYS A 12 -29.48 -7.80 2.58
N TRP A 13 -29.17 -9.07 2.32
CA TRP A 13 -27.83 -9.50 1.90
C TRP A 13 -27.42 -8.86 0.58
N CYS A 14 -28.34 -8.81 -0.40
CA CYS A 14 -28.11 -8.17 -1.69
C CYS A 14 -27.86 -6.66 -1.54
N LEU A 15 -28.61 -5.99 -0.65
CA LEU A 15 -28.43 -4.57 -0.32
C LEU A 15 -27.12 -4.29 0.44
N ILE A 16 -26.65 -5.21 1.29
CA ILE A 16 -25.34 -5.12 1.97
C ILE A 16 -24.21 -5.27 0.96
N VAL A 17 -24.32 -6.23 0.03
CA VAL A 17 -23.38 -6.43 -1.08
C VAL A 17 -23.34 -5.16 -1.97
N VAL A 18 -24.49 -4.56 -2.28
CA VAL A 18 -24.57 -3.30 -3.04
C VAL A 18 -24.06 -2.07 -2.25
N ARG A 19 -24.15 -2.06 -0.91
CA ARG A 19 -23.55 -0.98 -0.11
C ARG A 19 -22.02 -1.05 -0.07
N PHE A 20 -21.43 -2.23 -0.24
CA PHE A 20 -19.98 -2.42 -0.39
C PHE A 20 -19.43 -1.91 -1.74
N THR A 21 -20.28 -1.76 -2.78
CA THR A 21 -19.84 -1.26 -4.10
C THR A 21 -19.39 0.20 -4.14
N LYS A 22 -19.57 0.96 -3.05
CA LYS A 22 -19.28 2.41 -3.05
C LYS A 22 -17.81 2.77 -2.76
N ILE A 23 -16.93 1.79 -2.53
CA ILE A 23 -15.58 2.02 -1.97
C ILE A 23 -14.43 1.81 -2.99
N THR A 24 -14.69 1.39 -4.22
CA THR A 24 -13.61 0.98 -5.13
C THR A 24 -13.39 1.95 -6.30
N GLU A 25 -12.48 2.91 -6.11
CA GLU A 25 -12.06 3.89 -7.14
C GLU A 25 -11.26 3.29 -8.31
N LYS A 26 -10.75 2.05 -8.21
CA LYS A 26 -9.95 1.45 -9.27
C LYS A 26 -10.84 0.85 -10.38
N PRO A 27 -10.67 1.23 -11.66
CA PRO A 27 -11.52 0.77 -12.78
C PRO A 27 -11.46 -0.75 -12.99
N VAL A 28 -10.34 -1.38 -12.64
CA VAL A 28 -10.15 -2.84 -12.69
C VAL A 28 -11.03 -3.55 -11.66
N LEU A 29 -11.15 -2.99 -10.46
CA LEU A 29 -11.90 -3.59 -9.36
C LEU A 29 -13.41 -3.53 -9.61
N LYS A 30 -13.88 -2.45 -10.25
CA LYS A 30 -15.27 -2.32 -10.72
C LYS A 30 -15.64 -3.36 -11.80
N LYS A 31 -14.72 -3.64 -12.74
CA LYS A 31 -14.90 -4.69 -13.75
C LYS A 31 -14.95 -6.08 -13.09
N LEU A 32 -14.00 -6.36 -12.19
CA LEU A 32 -13.93 -7.63 -11.48
C LEU A 32 -15.20 -7.89 -10.65
N TYR A 33 -15.69 -6.86 -9.94
CA TYR A 33 -16.92 -6.96 -9.16
C TYR A 33 -18.16 -7.19 -10.05
N LYS A 34 -18.25 -6.54 -11.21
CA LYS A 34 -19.34 -6.75 -12.16
C LYS A 34 -19.35 -8.20 -12.68
N VAL A 35 -18.18 -8.74 -13.02
CA VAL A 35 -18.04 -10.16 -13.43
C VAL A 35 -18.45 -11.09 -12.30
N PHE A 36 -17.97 -10.83 -11.09
CA PHE A 36 -18.31 -11.59 -9.89
C PHE A 36 -19.82 -11.58 -9.59
N ALA A 37 -20.48 -10.43 -9.69
CA ALA A 37 -21.92 -10.29 -9.47
C ALA A 37 -22.76 -11.09 -10.49
N VAL A 38 -22.36 -11.06 -11.77
CA VAL A 38 -23.00 -11.86 -12.82
C VAL A 38 -22.80 -13.35 -12.56
N LEU A 39 -21.59 -13.76 -12.16
CA LEU A 39 -21.25 -15.14 -11.87
C LEU A 39 -22.04 -15.67 -10.66
N LEU A 40 -22.15 -14.87 -9.59
CA LEU A 40 -22.96 -15.19 -8.41
C LEU A 40 -24.45 -15.29 -8.73
N ALA A 41 -25.00 -14.35 -9.52
CA ALA A 41 -26.40 -14.38 -9.90
C ALA A 41 -26.72 -15.61 -10.77
N GLY A 42 -25.84 -15.94 -11.73
CA GLY A 42 -25.97 -17.15 -12.56
C GLY A 42 -25.84 -18.43 -11.74
N PHE A 43 -24.87 -18.48 -10.83
CA PHE A 43 -24.64 -19.63 -9.95
C PHE A 43 -25.79 -19.85 -8.96
N ALA A 44 -26.24 -18.80 -8.28
CA ALA A 44 -27.37 -18.87 -7.37
C ALA A 44 -28.67 -19.23 -8.11
N GLY A 45 -28.89 -18.66 -9.30
CA GLY A 45 -30.01 -19.04 -10.16
C GLY A 45 -29.98 -20.53 -10.50
N GLY A 46 -28.87 -21.01 -11.07
CA GLY A 46 -28.72 -22.42 -11.47
C GLY A 46 -28.78 -23.42 -10.31
N ALA A 47 -28.31 -23.05 -9.12
CA ALA A 47 -28.38 -23.90 -7.92
C ALA A 47 -29.80 -23.94 -7.30
N ILE A 48 -30.57 -22.85 -7.40
CA ILE A 48 -31.91 -22.74 -6.81
C ILE A 48 -32.99 -23.30 -7.76
N THR A 49 -32.77 -23.27 -9.08
CA THR A 49 -33.75 -23.73 -10.08
C THR A 49 -34.24 -25.18 -9.86
N PRO A 50 -33.39 -26.18 -9.59
CA PRO A 50 -33.84 -27.56 -9.35
C PRO A 50 -34.66 -27.70 -8.06
N TRP A 51 -34.34 -26.93 -7.03
CA TRP A 51 -35.10 -26.89 -5.78
C TRP A 51 -36.49 -26.28 -5.99
N GLY A 52 -36.57 -25.20 -6.76
CA GLY A 52 -37.84 -24.54 -7.10
C GLY A 52 -38.75 -25.40 -7.98
N LEU A 53 -38.17 -26.09 -8.97
CA LEU A 53 -38.91 -26.99 -9.87
C LEU A 53 -39.36 -28.28 -9.16
N GLY A 54 -38.57 -28.79 -8.21
CA GLY A 54 -38.93 -29.96 -7.40
C GLY A 54 -40.15 -29.72 -6.49
N TRP A 55 -40.46 -28.46 -6.18
CA TRP A 55 -41.68 -28.09 -5.44
C TRP A 55 -42.93 -28.10 -6.32
N LEU A 56 -42.78 -27.93 -7.64
CA LEU A 56 -43.87 -27.90 -8.62
C LEU A 56 -44.20 -29.27 -9.23
N ARG A 57 -43.26 -30.23 -9.20
CA ARG A 57 -43.47 -31.61 -9.65
C ARG A 57 -42.85 -32.60 -8.67
N SER A 58 -43.68 -33.37 -7.97
CA SER A 58 -43.24 -34.55 -7.22
C SER A 58 -42.79 -35.63 -8.20
N VAL A 59 -41.48 -35.90 -8.25
CA VAL A 59 -40.93 -36.97 -9.08
C VAL A 59 -41.24 -38.31 -8.42
N GLN A 60 -42.13 -39.10 -9.02
CA GLN A 60 -42.38 -40.48 -8.61
C GLN A 60 -41.34 -41.39 -9.28
N VAL A 61 -40.58 -42.12 -8.45
CA VAL A 61 -39.57 -43.08 -8.91
C VAL A 61 -40.26 -44.40 -9.17
N SER A 62 -40.47 -44.74 -10.44
CA SER A 62 -41.24 -45.93 -10.83
C SER A 62 -40.38 -47.17 -11.03
N ALA A 63 -39.07 -47.03 -11.25
CA ALA A 63 -38.14 -48.15 -11.44
C ALA A 63 -36.81 -47.99 -10.67
N PRO A 64 -36.17 -49.09 -10.24
CA PRO A 64 -34.85 -49.06 -9.59
C PRO A 64 -33.73 -48.45 -10.46
N SER A 65 -33.85 -48.56 -11.78
CA SER A 65 -32.94 -47.92 -12.75
C SER A 65 -33.00 -46.39 -12.66
N ASP A 66 -34.18 -45.83 -12.36
CA ASP A 66 -34.37 -44.39 -12.22
C ASP A 66 -33.69 -43.88 -10.95
N ALA A 67 -33.69 -44.68 -9.87
CA ALA A 67 -33.00 -44.34 -8.63
C ALA A 67 -31.48 -44.20 -8.81
N ILE A 68 -30.86 -45.10 -9.59
CA ILE A 68 -29.42 -45.04 -9.89
C ILE A 68 -29.09 -43.80 -10.75
N SER A 69 -29.92 -43.51 -11.75
CA SER A 69 -29.75 -42.33 -12.60
C SER A 69 -29.89 -41.02 -11.81
N ILE A 70 -30.88 -40.93 -10.92
CA ILE A 70 -31.08 -39.79 -10.03
C ILE A 70 -29.87 -39.59 -9.10
N ALA A 71 -29.35 -40.67 -8.51
CA ALA A 71 -28.19 -40.61 -7.63
C ALA A 71 -26.93 -40.10 -8.34
N ASN A 72 -26.63 -40.60 -9.54
CA ASN A 72 -25.48 -40.15 -10.33
C ASN A 72 -25.60 -38.67 -10.72
N THR A 73 -26.80 -38.24 -11.10
CA THR A 73 -27.06 -36.83 -11.44
C THR A 73 -26.91 -35.92 -10.23
N TYR A 74 -27.33 -36.38 -9.05
CA TYR A 74 -27.18 -35.64 -7.79
C TYR A 74 -25.70 -35.46 -7.40
N ILE A 75 -24.90 -36.53 -7.50
CA ILE A 75 -23.45 -36.46 -7.21
C ILE A 75 -22.79 -35.41 -8.10
N VAL A 76 -23.01 -35.47 -9.42
CA VAL A 76 -22.45 -34.50 -10.37
C VAL A 76 -22.95 -33.08 -10.10
N PHE A 77 -24.21 -32.91 -9.72
CA PHE A 77 -24.77 -31.61 -9.39
C PHE A 77 -24.11 -30.99 -8.14
N THR A 78 -23.94 -31.77 -7.07
CA THR A 78 -23.31 -31.28 -5.84
C THR A 78 -21.83 -30.91 -6.02
N THR A 79 -21.09 -31.64 -6.86
CA THR A 79 -19.68 -31.31 -7.15
C THR A 79 -19.55 -30.00 -7.94
N ILE A 80 -20.43 -29.75 -8.92
CA ILE A 80 -20.48 -28.47 -9.65
C ILE A 80 -20.78 -27.31 -8.69
N ILE A 81 -21.71 -27.50 -7.76
CA ILE A 81 -22.00 -26.48 -6.73
C ILE A 81 -20.77 -26.24 -5.85
N PHE A 82 -20.12 -27.29 -5.37
CA PHE A 82 -18.95 -27.17 -4.51
C PHE A 82 -17.79 -26.43 -5.19
N VAL A 83 -17.51 -26.78 -6.45
CA VAL A 83 -16.50 -26.08 -7.27
C VAL A 83 -16.88 -24.62 -7.48
N GLY A 84 -18.14 -24.34 -7.81
CA GLY A 84 -18.62 -22.97 -8.01
C GLY A 84 -18.49 -22.10 -6.76
N VAL A 85 -18.87 -22.63 -5.59
CA VAL A 85 -18.69 -21.93 -4.30
C VAL A 85 -17.21 -21.68 -4.01
N THR A 86 -16.34 -22.66 -4.31
CA THR A 86 -14.89 -22.52 -4.10
C THR A 86 -14.30 -21.40 -4.97
N VAL A 87 -14.70 -21.31 -6.24
CA VAL A 87 -14.27 -20.23 -7.14
C VAL A 87 -14.76 -18.87 -6.64
N ILE A 88 -16.00 -18.78 -6.19
CA ILE A 88 -16.57 -17.55 -5.61
C ILE A 88 -15.78 -17.12 -4.37
N LEU A 89 -15.47 -18.06 -3.46
CA LEU A 89 -14.66 -17.80 -2.27
C LEU A 89 -13.25 -17.34 -2.62
N ALA A 90 -12.62 -17.94 -3.64
CA ALA A 90 -11.29 -17.54 -4.09
C ALA A 90 -11.27 -16.09 -4.61
N ILE A 91 -12.26 -15.71 -5.42
CA ILE A 91 -12.38 -14.34 -5.94
C ILE A 91 -12.66 -13.35 -4.80
N ALA A 92 -13.56 -13.71 -3.88
CA ALA A 92 -13.85 -12.88 -2.71
C ALA A 92 -12.61 -12.67 -1.84
N GLY A 93 -11.87 -13.74 -1.55
CA GLY A 93 -10.60 -13.69 -0.81
C GLY A 93 -9.56 -12.80 -1.49
N TYR A 94 -9.44 -12.91 -2.82
CA TYR A 94 -8.54 -12.03 -3.59
C TYR A 94 -8.90 -10.55 -3.46
N VAL A 95 -10.19 -10.21 -3.56
CA VAL A 95 -10.67 -8.82 -3.41
C VAL A 95 -10.41 -8.31 -1.99
N PHE A 96 -10.66 -9.12 -0.96
CA PHE A 96 -10.38 -8.74 0.42
C PHE A 96 -8.90 -8.50 0.66
N THR A 97 -8.03 -9.37 0.17
CA THR A 97 -6.58 -9.20 0.28
C THR A 97 -6.12 -7.92 -0.42
N GLN A 98 -6.63 -7.63 -1.63
CA GLN A 98 -6.29 -6.37 -2.31
C GLN A 98 -6.74 -5.13 -1.54
N GLN A 99 -7.96 -5.14 -0.99
CA GLN A 99 -8.44 -4.01 -0.18
C GLN A 99 -7.63 -3.87 1.09
N PHE A 100 -7.33 -4.98 1.78
CA PHE A 100 -6.52 -4.96 3.00
C PHE A 100 -5.12 -4.41 2.76
N SER A 101 -4.45 -4.84 1.68
CA SER A 101 -3.14 -4.30 1.32
C SER A 101 -3.17 -2.81 0.99
N ALA A 102 -4.20 -2.34 0.26
CA ALA A 102 -4.36 -0.93 -0.04
C ALA A 102 -4.64 -0.09 1.23
N THR A 103 -5.47 -0.61 2.13
CA THR A 103 -5.76 0.06 3.41
C THR A 103 -4.54 0.10 4.32
N LYS A 104 -3.71 -0.95 4.36
CA LYS A 104 -2.45 -0.97 5.10
C LYS A 104 -1.51 0.14 4.66
N GLN A 105 -1.31 0.30 3.35
CA GLN A 105 -0.43 1.34 2.81
C GLN A 105 -0.95 2.75 3.14
N SER A 106 -2.26 2.97 3.03
CA SER A 106 -2.88 4.25 3.40
C SER A 106 -2.85 4.52 4.90
N GLN A 107 -2.98 3.49 5.74
CA GLN A 107 -2.89 3.62 7.19
C GLN A 107 -1.47 3.96 7.62
N GLU A 108 -0.47 3.33 7.01
CA GLU A 108 0.93 3.60 7.30
C GLU A 108 1.31 5.05 6.96
N SER A 109 0.89 5.57 5.80
CA SER A 109 1.13 6.97 5.45
C SER A 109 0.42 7.94 6.40
N GLN A 110 -0.84 7.65 6.78
CA GLN A 110 -1.59 8.47 7.72
C GLN A 110 -0.97 8.48 9.12
N LEU A 111 -0.50 7.32 9.61
CA LEU A 111 0.21 7.20 10.87
C LEU A 111 1.51 8.00 10.87
N LEU A 112 2.26 7.99 9.75
CA LEU A 112 3.47 8.79 9.62
C LEU A 112 3.18 10.29 9.56
N ASP A 113 2.11 10.70 8.88
CA ASP A 113 1.69 12.10 8.83
C ASP A 113 1.23 12.60 10.21
N GLU A 114 0.43 11.81 10.93
CA GLU A 114 0.05 12.09 12.32
C GLU A 114 1.27 12.15 13.25
N LEU A 115 2.21 11.22 13.09
CA LEU A 115 3.46 11.24 13.87
C LEU A 115 4.26 12.51 13.59
N LYS A 116 4.36 12.93 12.32
CA LYS A 116 5.05 14.16 11.91
C LYS A 116 4.38 15.41 12.47
N GLU A 117 3.06 15.44 12.52
CA GLU A 117 2.30 16.53 13.14
C GLU A 117 2.48 16.56 14.66
N LYS A 118 2.48 15.40 15.31
CA LYS A 118 2.73 15.27 16.76
C LYS A 118 4.16 15.65 17.15
N VAL A 119 5.16 15.30 16.35
CA VAL A 119 6.56 15.71 16.57
C VAL A 119 6.72 17.23 16.50
N LYS A 120 5.93 17.93 15.67
CA LYS A 120 5.96 19.40 15.57
C LYS A 120 5.28 20.10 16.74
N SER A 121 4.31 19.45 17.37
CA SER A 121 3.45 20.04 18.41
C SER A 121 3.88 19.64 19.83
N ASP A 122 4.52 18.49 19.99
CA ASP A 122 5.01 17.99 21.28
C ASP A 122 6.51 17.65 21.21
N GLU A 123 7.30 18.48 21.88
CA GLU A 123 8.75 18.36 21.99
C GLU A 123 9.19 17.02 22.61
N ARG A 124 8.42 16.45 23.55
CA ARG A 124 8.77 15.19 24.21
C ARG A 124 8.68 14.03 23.24
N ILE A 125 7.67 14.04 22.37
CA ILE A 125 7.50 13.04 21.31
C ILE A 125 8.61 13.19 20.27
N GLY A 126 8.98 14.43 19.92
CA GLY A 126 10.12 14.71 19.04
C GLY A 126 11.45 14.19 19.59
N ILE A 127 11.76 14.44 20.87
CA ILE A 127 12.98 13.95 21.53
C ILE A 127 12.98 12.42 21.62
N ALA A 128 11.84 11.80 21.97
CA ALA A 128 11.73 10.34 22.03
C ALA A 128 11.95 9.69 20.65
N LEU A 129 11.41 10.30 19.59
CA LEU A 129 11.63 9.84 18.22
C LEU A 129 13.09 10.02 17.79
N ALA A 130 13.70 11.17 18.08
CA ALA A 130 15.11 11.42 17.76
C ALA A 130 16.03 10.41 18.47
N ASN A 131 15.78 10.13 19.75
CA ASN A 131 16.54 9.13 20.51
C ASN A 131 16.35 7.72 19.92
N ALA A 132 15.11 7.34 19.56
CA ALA A 132 14.84 6.05 18.93
C ALA A 132 15.52 5.91 17.55
N ILE A 133 15.59 7.00 16.78
CA ILE A 133 16.32 7.03 15.50
C ILE A 133 17.84 6.92 15.73
N LEU A 134 18.37 7.58 16.76
CA LEU A 134 19.81 7.56 17.11
C LEU A 134 20.27 6.23 17.73
N ASP A 135 19.37 5.47 18.34
CA ASP A 135 19.62 4.10 18.80
C ASP A 135 19.77 3.10 17.65
N ASN A 136 19.34 3.45 16.43
CA ASN A 136 19.56 2.63 15.25
C ASN A 136 21.02 2.74 14.77
N SER A 137 21.76 1.64 14.84
CA SER A 137 23.19 1.59 14.49
C SER A 137 23.50 1.99 13.05
N ASP A 138 22.60 1.71 12.10
CA ASP A 138 22.79 2.11 10.70
C ASP A 138 22.60 3.61 10.50
N VAL A 139 21.58 4.19 11.15
CA VAL A 139 21.34 5.63 11.11
C VAL A 139 22.48 6.39 11.78
N LYS A 140 22.98 5.88 12.91
CA LYS A 140 24.14 6.46 13.59
C LYS A 140 25.39 6.46 12.71
N ARG A 141 25.70 5.32 12.06
CA ARG A 141 26.83 5.23 11.12
C ARG A 141 26.68 6.22 9.96
N HIS A 142 25.48 6.33 9.39
CA HIS A 142 25.24 7.26 8.28
C HIS A 142 25.35 8.73 8.71
N LEU A 143 24.89 9.06 9.92
CA LEU A 143 25.06 10.37 10.54
C LEU A 143 26.54 10.69 10.76
N ASP A 144 27.32 9.75 11.30
CA ASP A 144 28.75 9.92 11.53
C ASP A 144 29.49 10.15 10.20
N GLU A 145 29.22 9.33 9.18
CA GLU A 145 29.80 9.50 7.84
C GLU A 145 29.45 10.86 7.20
N THR A 146 28.18 11.27 7.29
CA THR A 146 27.69 12.54 6.72
C THR A 146 28.24 13.75 7.48
N LEU A 147 28.36 13.66 8.81
CA LEU A 147 28.95 14.70 9.65
C LEU A 147 30.43 14.84 9.35
N LEU A 148 31.17 13.74 9.28
CA LEU A 148 32.58 13.75 8.92
C LEU A 148 32.81 14.36 7.53
N SER A 149 31.98 13.99 6.54
CA SER A 149 32.12 14.57 5.20
C SER A 149 31.88 16.08 5.17
N LYS A 150 30.90 16.57 5.94
CA LYS A 150 30.58 18.01 6.02
C LYS A 150 31.62 18.80 6.80
N VAL A 151 32.19 18.20 7.85
CA VAL A 151 33.30 18.79 8.61
C VAL A 151 34.53 18.91 7.72
N ASP A 152 34.89 17.87 6.97
CA ASP A 152 36.01 17.90 6.03
C ASP A 152 35.80 18.95 4.92
N GLU A 153 34.59 19.04 4.37
CA GLU A 153 34.23 20.06 3.38
C GLU A 153 34.43 21.49 3.93
N LEU A 154 33.98 21.75 5.17
CA LEU A 154 34.16 23.04 5.84
C LEU A 154 35.62 23.36 6.15
N ILE A 155 36.41 22.35 6.57
CA ILE A 155 37.84 22.51 6.85
C ILE A 155 38.59 22.83 5.56
N GLN A 156 38.30 22.12 4.46
CA GLN A 156 38.94 22.40 3.17
C GLN A 156 38.57 23.77 2.62
N ALA A 157 37.30 24.18 2.74
CA ALA A 157 36.88 25.53 2.36
C ALA A 157 37.65 26.61 3.15
N ARG A 158 37.76 26.46 4.48
CA ARG A 158 38.52 27.40 5.32
C ARG A 158 40.02 27.41 5.04
N LEU A 159 40.61 26.25 4.73
CA LEU A 159 42.01 26.16 4.32
C LEU A 159 42.26 26.84 2.96
N ALA A 160 41.35 26.65 2.00
CA ALA A 160 41.43 27.31 0.70
C ALA A 160 41.34 28.84 0.82
N ASP A 161 40.38 29.35 1.61
CA ASP A 161 40.23 30.77 1.89
C ASP A 161 41.48 31.35 2.56
N SER A 162 42.02 30.66 3.57
CA SER A 162 43.21 31.10 4.31
C SER A 162 44.46 31.11 3.41
N LYS A 163 44.60 30.13 2.52
CA LYS A 163 45.70 30.07 1.54
C LYS A 163 45.57 31.15 0.47
N ALA A 164 44.35 31.46 0.02
CA ALA A 164 44.09 32.54 -0.92
C ALA A 164 44.46 33.90 -0.30
N ALA A 165 44.06 34.15 0.95
CA ALA A 165 44.42 35.36 1.68
C ALA A 165 45.94 35.50 1.90
N ALA A 166 46.63 34.41 2.26
CA ALA A 166 48.09 34.42 2.42
C ALA A 166 48.82 34.70 1.09
N ASN A 167 48.35 34.14 -0.01
CA ASN A 167 48.91 34.38 -1.33
C ASN A 167 48.72 35.85 -1.77
N GLN A 168 47.55 36.44 -1.51
CA GLN A 168 47.30 37.86 -1.79
C GLN A 168 48.22 38.76 -0.98
N ALA A 169 48.36 38.52 0.34
CA ALA A 169 49.27 39.29 1.18
C ALA A 169 50.73 39.18 0.71
N THR A 170 51.15 38.01 0.22
CA THR A 170 52.50 37.80 -0.34
C THR A 170 52.70 38.55 -1.66
N GLN A 171 51.68 38.56 -2.53
CA GLN A 171 51.70 39.30 -3.80
C GLN A 171 51.73 40.81 -3.56
N GLU A 172 50.96 41.32 -2.60
CA GLU A 172 50.97 42.73 -2.21
C GLU A 172 52.33 43.14 -1.63
N ALA A 173 52.93 42.31 -0.77
CA ALA A 173 54.27 42.57 -0.25
C ALA A 173 55.33 42.64 -1.36
N GLY A 174 55.31 41.71 -2.32
CA GLY A 174 56.22 41.73 -3.47
C GLY A 174 55.99 42.93 -4.41
N ALA A 175 54.73 43.35 -4.60
CA ALA A 175 54.40 44.56 -5.35
C ALA A 175 54.96 45.82 -4.66
N ILE A 176 54.82 45.94 -3.34
CA ILE A 176 55.38 47.05 -2.55
C ILE A 176 56.91 47.06 -2.63
N GLU A 177 57.57 45.90 -2.54
CA GLU A 177 59.03 45.81 -2.65
C GLU A 177 59.54 46.20 -4.06
N SER A 178 58.82 45.79 -5.11
CA SER A 178 59.10 46.22 -6.49
C SER A 178 58.92 47.72 -6.70
N LEU A 179 57.92 48.34 -6.07
CA LEU A 179 57.72 49.79 -6.10
C LEU A 179 58.83 50.52 -5.34
N ALA A 180 59.23 50.00 -4.17
CA ALA A 180 60.30 50.57 -3.35
C ALA A 180 61.67 50.51 -4.04
N SER A 181 61.96 49.42 -4.77
CA SER A 181 63.21 49.30 -5.55
C SER A 181 63.25 50.24 -6.75
N GLN A 182 62.11 50.51 -7.41
CA GLN A 182 62.00 51.49 -8.50
C GLN A 182 62.13 52.95 -8.01
N LEU A 183 61.82 53.23 -6.75
CA LEU A 183 61.99 54.55 -6.12
C LEU A 183 63.44 54.83 -5.69
N LYS A 184 64.29 53.80 -5.55
CA LYS A 184 65.67 53.93 -5.05
C LYS A 184 66.78 54.36 -6.04
N PRO A 185 66.64 54.42 -7.38
CA PRO A 185 67.78 54.71 -8.28
C PRO A 185 67.95 56.19 -8.66
N ASN A 186 67.18 57.14 -8.11
CA ASN A 186 67.28 58.57 -8.47
C ASN A 186 67.81 59.47 -7.31
N GLY A 187 68.58 58.90 -6.39
CA GLY A 187 69.18 59.63 -5.26
C GLY A 187 70.70 59.73 -5.36
N GLU A 188 71.21 60.43 -6.37
CA GLU A 188 72.51 61.12 -6.38
C GLU A 188 72.34 62.50 -7.01
#